data_AF-K0IF87-F1
#
_entry.id   AF-K0IF87-F1
#
_cell.length_a   1.000
_cell.length_b   1.000
_cell.length_c   1.000
_cell.angle_alpha   90.00
_cell.angle_beta   90.00
_cell.angle_gamma   90.00
#
_symmetry.space_group_name_H-M   'P 1'
#
loop_
_entity.id
_entity.type
_entity.pdbx_description
1 polymer ?
#
loop_
_entity_poly.entity_id
_entity_poly.type
_entity_poly.pdbx_seq_one_letter_code
_entity_poly.pdbx_strand_id
1 'polypeptide(L)'
;MSLNQGCLAEISFQDYSLSALWDARDGDIILKNSQRRSYAESFDQKLLRVYNDQTVDFKEELKAEPLEVVYKEDLVVNPGLQRIAQLIVGESTTSFTHMASGTGTTGETTDDSVLAAENARVSLSTSGYRVSQGIYVKMGGFFPKSIATANV
;
A
#
# COMPACT_ATOMS: atom_id res chain seq x y z
N MET A 1 43.69 -22.37 13.99
CA MET A 1 42.92 -22.45 12.74
C MET A 1 41.58 -21.78 13.02
N SER A 2 41.45 -20.50 12.65
CA SER A 2 40.33 -19.63 13.02
C SER A 2 39.23 -19.76 11.97
N LEU A 3 38.03 -20.18 12.38
CA LEU A 3 36.86 -20.25 11.51
C LEU A 3 36.35 -18.83 11.23
N ASN A 4 36.37 -18.43 9.97
CA ASN A 4 35.73 -17.20 9.49
C ASN A 4 34.24 -17.25 9.86
N GLN A 5 33.81 -16.39 10.78
CA GLN A 5 32.40 -16.07 10.97
C GLN A 5 31.91 -15.40 9.69
N GLY A 6 31.12 -16.13 8.91
CA GLY A 6 30.46 -15.59 7.74
C GLY A 6 29.57 -14.43 8.17
N CYS A 7 29.80 -13.26 7.57
CA CYS A 7 28.88 -12.14 7.64
C CYS A 7 27.53 -12.62 7.08
N LEU A 8 26.56 -12.86 7.96
CA LEU A 8 25.19 -13.10 7.54
C LEU A 8 24.71 -11.79 6.92
N ALA A 9 24.41 -11.83 5.61
CA ALA A 9 23.81 -10.69 4.94
C ALA A 9 22.49 -10.37 5.65
N GLU A 10 22.42 -9.17 6.22
CA GLU A 10 21.19 -8.65 6.78
C GLU A 10 20.22 -8.40 5.63
N ILE A 11 19.23 -9.27 5.48
CA ILE A 11 18.12 -9.06 4.55
C ILE A 11 17.20 -8.06 5.24
N SER A 12 17.42 -6.76 5.01
CA SER A 12 16.46 -5.73 5.41
C SER A 12 15.35 -5.68 4.37
N PHE A 13 14.11 -5.94 4.80
CA PHE A 13 12.92 -5.70 4.00
C PHE A 13 12.47 -4.27 4.26
N GLN A 14 12.83 -3.36 3.36
CA GLN A 14 12.23 -2.03 3.32
C GLN A 14 11.00 -2.10 2.41
N ASP A 15 9.82 -1.97 3.01
CA ASP A 15 8.61 -1.75 2.24
C ASP A 15 8.33 -0.26 2.18
N TYR A 16 7.83 0.19 1.04
CA TYR A 16 7.53 1.58 0.81
C TYR A 16 6.03 1.72 0.64
N SER A 17 5.41 2.60 1.42
CA SER A 17 4.05 3.01 1.16
C SER A 17 4.03 4.22 0.25
N LEU A 18 3.08 4.18 -0.69
CA LEU A 18 2.70 5.34 -1.47
C LEU A 18 1.32 5.78 -1.00
N SER A 19 1.21 7.07 -0.71
CA SER A 19 -0.07 7.71 -0.49
C SER A 19 -0.23 8.87 -1.46
N ALA A 20 -1.47 9.16 -1.86
CA ALA A 20 -1.76 10.29 -2.72
C ALA A 20 -3.03 11.01 -2.29
N LEU A 21 -2.97 12.33 -2.38
CA LEU A 21 -4.09 13.22 -2.12
C LEU A 21 -4.74 13.62 -3.44
N TRP A 22 -6.06 13.57 -3.50
CA TRP A 22 -6.85 13.88 -4.69
C TRP A 22 -7.95 14.88 -4.33
N ASP A 23 -8.50 15.58 -5.31
CA ASP A 23 -9.62 16.51 -5.08
C ASP A 23 -10.85 15.75 -4.54
N ALA A 24 -11.63 16.43 -3.70
CA ALA A 24 -12.92 15.95 -3.20
C ALA A 24 -13.87 15.49 -4.33
N ARG A 25 -13.78 16.08 -5.51
CA ARG A 25 -14.61 15.77 -6.67
C ARG A 25 -14.21 14.49 -7.39
N ASP A 26 -12.95 14.06 -7.25
CA ASP A 26 -12.42 12.89 -7.97
C ASP A 26 -12.77 11.54 -7.32
N GLY A 27 -13.48 11.57 -6.18
CA GLY A 27 -13.71 10.38 -5.35
C GLY A 27 -14.37 9.22 -6.12
N ASP A 28 -15.40 9.54 -6.90
CA ASP A 28 -16.14 8.53 -7.66
C ASP A 28 -15.32 7.93 -8.80
N ILE A 29 -14.47 8.76 -9.45
CA ILE A 29 -13.57 8.32 -10.51
C ILE A 29 -12.51 7.37 -9.95
N ILE A 30 -11.92 7.71 -8.80
CA ILE A 30 -10.92 6.89 -8.12
C ILE A 30 -11.54 5.58 -7.64
N LEU A 31 -12.73 5.63 -7.04
CA LEU A 31 -13.43 4.42 -6.59
C LEU A 31 -13.75 3.51 -7.78
N LYS A 32 -14.26 4.06 -8.88
CA LYS A 32 -14.56 3.30 -10.10
C LYS A 32 -13.31 2.68 -10.74
N ASN A 33 -12.19 3.38 -10.73
CA ASN A 33 -10.94 2.88 -11.31
C ASN A 33 -10.26 1.85 -10.40
N SER A 34 -10.22 2.07 -9.09
CA SER A 34 -9.60 1.15 -8.12
C SER A 34 -10.30 -0.21 -8.07
N GLN A 35 -11.62 -0.26 -8.24
CA GLN A 35 -12.39 -1.51 -8.24
C GLN A 35 -12.18 -2.38 -9.49
N ARG A 36 -11.58 -1.85 -10.56
CA ARG A 36 -11.40 -2.59 -11.81
C ARG A 36 -9.97 -3.07 -11.97
N ARG A 37 -9.78 -4.39 -11.96
CA ARG A 37 -8.45 -5.05 -12.03
C ARG A 37 -7.58 -4.59 -13.22
N SER A 38 -8.17 -4.34 -14.39
CA SER A 38 -7.46 -3.85 -15.59
C SER A 38 -6.96 -2.41 -15.46
N TYR A 39 -7.48 -1.65 -14.50
CA TYR A 39 -7.09 -0.25 -14.25
C TYR A 39 -6.13 -0.11 -13.08
N ALA A 40 -5.86 -1.16 -12.31
CA ALA A 40 -4.87 -1.12 -11.21
C ALA A 40 -3.48 -0.75 -11.74
N GLU A 41 -3.05 -1.33 -12.88
CA GLU A 41 -1.78 -0.96 -13.52
C GLU A 41 -1.78 0.49 -14.01
N SER A 42 -2.87 0.95 -14.63
CA SER A 42 -3.00 2.36 -15.05
C SER A 42 -3.02 3.33 -13.87
N PHE A 43 -3.57 2.90 -12.74
CA PHE A 43 -3.63 3.68 -11.51
C PHE A 43 -2.25 3.79 -10.86
N ASP A 44 -1.51 2.67 -10.77
CA ASP A 44 -0.10 2.65 -10.34
C ASP A 44 0.75 3.57 -11.23
N GLN A 45 0.56 3.53 -12.55
CA GLN A 45 1.27 4.39 -13.49
C GLN A 45 1.00 5.88 -13.28
N LYS A 46 -0.26 6.24 -12.97
CA LYS A 46 -0.64 7.62 -12.61
C LYS A 46 -0.02 8.04 -11.29
N LEU A 47 -0.02 7.15 -10.30
CA LEU A 47 0.54 7.38 -8.98
C LEU A 47 2.06 7.59 -9.04
N LEU A 48 2.75 6.74 -9.78
CA LEU A 48 4.21 6.78 -9.95
C LEU A 48 4.68 7.88 -10.90
N ARG A 49 3.75 8.59 -11.58
CA ARG A 49 4.05 9.58 -12.63
C ARG A 49 5.06 9.05 -13.68
N VAL A 50 5.07 7.74 -13.92
CA VAL A 50 6.04 7.07 -14.83
C VAL A 50 5.88 7.60 -16.26
N TYR A 51 4.65 7.98 -16.62
CA TYR A 51 4.38 8.80 -17.79
C TYR A 51 4.41 10.28 -17.40
N ASN A 52 5.61 10.82 -17.22
CA ASN A 52 5.75 12.27 -17.15
C ASN A 52 5.24 12.90 -18.46
N ASP A 53 4.18 13.70 -18.31
CA ASP A 53 3.85 14.92 -19.05
C ASP A 53 3.29 14.82 -20.50
N GLN A 54 3.79 13.97 -21.39
CA GLN A 54 3.57 14.27 -22.83
C GLN A 54 2.34 13.66 -23.52
N THR A 55 1.49 12.91 -22.80
CA THR A 55 0.21 12.46 -23.39
C THR A 55 -0.92 13.28 -22.81
N VAL A 56 -1.27 14.35 -23.52
CA VAL A 56 -2.56 15.02 -23.37
C VAL A 56 -3.65 13.99 -23.65
N ASP A 57 -4.08 13.26 -22.63
CA ASP A 57 -5.26 12.42 -22.77
C ASP A 57 -6.48 13.36 -22.92
N PHE A 58 -6.97 13.52 -24.15
CA PHE A 58 -7.98 14.52 -24.52
C PHE A 58 -9.37 14.23 -23.94
N LYS A 59 -9.54 13.16 -23.18
CA LYS A 59 -10.78 12.87 -22.45
C LYS A 59 -10.71 13.48 -21.04
N GLU A 60 -10.87 14.81 -20.96
CA GLU A 60 -10.88 15.56 -19.70
C GLU A 60 -11.84 14.97 -18.65
N GLU A 61 -12.96 14.39 -19.10
CA GLU A 61 -14.03 13.88 -18.24
C GLU A 61 -13.65 12.71 -17.31
N LEU A 62 -12.46 12.11 -17.46
CA LEU A 62 -12.01 10.94 -16.68
C LEU A 62 -10.62 11.11 -16.04
N LYS A 63 -10.04 12.31 -16.10
CA LYS A 63 -8.72 12.60 -15.54
C LYS A 63 -8.81 13.01 -14.07
N ALA A 64 -8.73 12.03 -13.19
CA ALA A 64 -8.24 12.29 -11.84
C ALA A 64 -6.72 12.40 -11.89
N GLU A 65 -6.15 13.48 -11.37
CA GLU A 65 -4.71 13.67 -11.14
C GLU A 65 -4.44 13.94 -9.65
N PRO A 66 -3.39 13.33 -9.06
CA PRO A 66 -3.13 13.49 -7.63
C PRO A 66 -2.52 14.87 -7.39
N LEU A 67 -3.12 15.60 -6.45
CA LEU A 67 -2.62 16.89 -5.94
C LEU A 67 -1.24 16.72 -5.31
N GLU A 68 -1.07 15.65 -4.54
CA GLU A 68 0.16 15.31 -3.84
C GLU A 68 0.37 13.79 -3.86
N VAL A 69 1.62 13.37 -3.97
CA VAL A 69 2.03 11.97 -3.80
C VAL A 69 3.18 11.94 -2.81
N VAL A 70 3.03 11.16 -1.75
CA VAL A 70 4.03 11.00 -0.69
C VAL A 70 4.54 9.57 -0.71
N TYR A 71 5.86 9.45 -0.70
CA TYR A 71 6.59 8.19 -0.54
C TYR A 71 7.13 8.14 0.88
N LYS A 72 6.78 7.08 1.61
CA LYS A 72 7.30 6.86 2.96
C LYS A 72 7.81 5.43 3.06
N GLU A 73 9.01 5.28 3.62
CA GLU A 73 9.51 3.97 4.04
C GLU A 73 8.81 3.63 5.36
N ASP A 74 8.16 2.47 5.40
CA ASP A 74 7.44 2.02 6.58
C ASP A 74 8.11 0.78 7.18
N LEU A 75 8.08 0.71 8.50
CA LEU A 75 8.57 -0.45 9.23
C LEU A 75 7.61 -1.62 9.06
N VAL A 76 8.13 -2.77 8.61
CA VAL A 76 7.38 -4.03 8.65
C VAL A 76 7.65 -4.73 9.98
N VAL A 77 6.60 -4.89 10.78
CA VAL A 77 6.67 -5.55 12.09
C VAL A 77 6.89 -7.07 11.97
N ASN A 78 7.43 -7.68 13.03
CA ASN A 78 7.74 -9.11 13.11
C ASN A 78 6.55 -10.02 12.72
N PRO A 79 5.32 -9.78 13.21
CA PRO A 79 4.15 -10.55 12.74
C PRO A 79 3.86 -10.40 11.24
N GLY A 80 4.12 -9.23 10.67
CA GLY A 80 3.96 -8.96 9.23
C GLY A 80 4.96 -9.75 8.40
N LEU A 81 6.23 -9.76 8.81
CA LEU A 81 7.29 -10.56 8.17
C LEU A 81 6.97 -12.07 8.19
N GLN A 82 6.54 -12.59 9.34
CA GLN A 82 6.11 -13.98 9.47
C GLN A 82 4.95 -14.29 8.52
N ARG A 83 3.98 -13.37 8.42
CA ARG A 83 2.85 -13.55 7.52
C ARG A 83 3.27 -13.60 6.05
N ILE A 84 4.17 -12.72 5.63
CA ILE A 84 4.71 -12.70 4.28
C ILE A 84 5.48 -14.00 4.00
N ALA A 85 6.31 -14.46 4.95
CA ALA A 85 7.03 -15.72 4.82
C ALA A 85 6.09 -16.91 4.58
N GLN A 86 5.01 -17.04 5.38
CA GLN A 86 4.00 -18.09 5.22
C GLN A 86 3.32 -18.09 3.84
N LEU A 87 3.09 -16.89 3.26
CA LEU A 87 2.53 -16.77 1.92
C LEU A 87 3.54 -17.22 0.86
N ILE A 88 4.82 -16.85 1.02
CA ILE A 88 5.90 -17.21 0.08
C ILE A 88 6.14 -18.72 0.06
N VAL A 89 6.20 -19.36 1.23
CA VAL A 89 6.45 -20.82 1.32
C VAL A 89 5.20 -21.66 1.05
N GLY A 90 4.04 -21.03 0.84
CA GLY A 90 2.78 -21.72 0.58
C GLY A 90 2.17 -22.41 1.81
N GLU A 91 2.66 -22.12 3.01
CA GLU A 91 2.06 -22.58 4.28
C GLU A 91 0.68 -21.94 4.51
N SER A 92 0.44 -20.76 3.94
CA SER A 92 -0.84 -20.10 3.96
C SER A 92 -1.24 -19.65 2.56
N THR A 93 -2.50 -19.85 2.21
CA THR A 93 -3.14 -19.27 1.01
C THR A 93 -3.99 -18.04 1.35
N THR A 94 -4.13 -17.73 2.64
CA THR A 94 -4.96 -16.62 3.10
C THR A 94 -4.17 -15.31 2.99
N SER A 95 -4.33 -14.61 1.89
CA SER A 95 -3.78 -13.26 1.72
C SER A 95 -4.44 -12.22 2.64
N PHE A 96 -3.81 -11.06 2.79
CA PHE A 96 -4.40 -9.92 3.48
C PHE A 96 -5.72 -9.47 2.83
N THR A 97 -6.70 -9.13 3.67
CA THR A 97 -8.08 -8.79 3.28
C THR A 97 -8.47 -7.36 3.61
N HIS A 98 -7.76 -6.73 4.56
CA HIS A 98 -8.06 -5.39 5.05
C HIS A 98 -6.77 -4.58 5.16
N MET A 99 -6.90 -3.27 4.99
CA MET A 99 -5.90 -2.28 5.33
C MET A 99 -6.51 -1.37 6.38
N ALA A 100 -5.77 -1.07 7.43
CA ALA A 100 -6.23 -0.22 8.52
C ALA A 100 -5.24 0.93 8.73
N SER A 101 -5.77 2.09 9.10
CA SER A 101 -5.01 3.24 9.56
C SER A 101 -5.33 3.48 11.03
N GLY A 102 -4.33 3.92 11.78
CA GLY A 102 -4.47 4.17 13.20
C GLY A 102 -3.61 5.33 13.65
N THR A 103 -3.92 5.87 14.82
CA THR A 103 -3.14 6.92 15.46
C THR A 103 -2.31 6.35 16.61
N GLY A 104 -1.18 6.97 16.85
CA GLY A 104 -0.27 6.65 17.95
C GLY A 104 0.31 7.92 18.55
N THR A 105 0.99 7.80 19.69
CA THR A 105 1.77 8.90 20.29
C THR A 105 3.25 8.53 20.42
N THR A 106 3.61 7.31 20.03
CA THR A 106 4.95 6.74 20.06
C THR A 106 5.25 6.19 18.68
N GLY A 107 6.51 6.26 18.25
CA GLY A 107 6.93 5.64 17.00
C GLY A 107 6.73 4.13 17.02
N GLU A 108 6.52 3.57 15.83
CA GLU A 108 6.36 2.15 15.59
C GLU A 108 7.60 1.35 15.99
N THR A 109 7.38 0.15 16.52
CA THR A 109 8.43 -0.81 16.89
C THR A 109 8.24 -2.14 16.16
N THR A 110 9.32 -2.91 15.99
CA THR A 110 9.26 -4.20 15.28
C THR A 110 8.37 -5.23 15.97
N ASP A 111 8.09 -5.05 17.26
CA ASP A 111 7.28 -5.97 18.06
C ASP A 111 5.80 -5.58 18.12
N ASP A 112 5.43 -4.45 17.51
CA ASP A 112 4.04 -4.03 17.44
C ASP A 112 3.22 -5.08 16.66
N SER A 113 2.10 -5.48 17.26
CA SER A 113 1.20 -6.49 16.68
C SER A 113 -0.18 -5.93 16.36
N VAL A 114 -0.47 -4.71 16.83
CA VAL A 114 -1.75 -4.02 16.69
C VAL A 114 -1.53 -2.52 16.58
N LEU A 115 -2.52 -1.81 16.00
CA LEU A 115 -2.56 -0.35 16.03
C LEU A 115 -2.87 0.12 17.47
N ALA A 116 -2.22 1.20 17.92
CA ALA A 116 -2.48 1.78 19.23
C ALA A 116 -3.94 2.28 19.36
N ALA A 117 -4.41 3.04 18.37
CA ALA A 117 -5.82 3.35 18.20
C ALA A 117 -6.21 3.23 16.72
N GLU A 118 -7.12 2.32 16.38
CA GLU A 118 -7.63 2.20 15.02
C GLU A 118 -8.50 3.41 14.69
N ASN A 119 -8.15 4.10 13.60
CA ASN A 119 -8.91 5.22 13.06
C ASN A 119 -9.87 4.74 11.96
N ALA A 120 -9.39 3.86 11.08
CA ALA A 120 -10.21 3.29 10.03
C ALA A 120 -9.70 1.96 9.50
N ARG A 121 -10.61 1.22 8.88
CA ARG A 121 -10.31 -0.04 8.21
C ARG A 121 -11.12 -0.18 6.95
N VAL A 122 -10.44 -0.55 5.87
CA VAL A 122 -11.04 -0.75 4.56
C VAL A 122 -10.81 -2.17 4.09
N SER A 123 -11.85 -2.79 3.53
CA SER A 123 -11.73 -4.08 2.88
C SER A 123 -11.12 -3.90 1.49
N LEU A 124 -10.07 -4.67 1.20
CA LEU A 124 -9.39 -4.67 -0.09
C LEU A 124 -10.24 -5.29 -1.20
N SER A 125 -11.32 -5.98 -0.85
CA SER A 125 -12.27 -6.55 -1.81
C SER A 125 -13.35 -5.56 -2.25
N THR A 126 -13.69 -4.58 -1.41
CA THR A 126 -14.77 -3.62 -1.70
C THR A 126 -14.25 -2.21 -2.02
N SER A 127 -13.16 -1.82 -1.36
CA SER A 127 -12.63 -0.46 -1.33
C SER A 127 -11.12 -0.49 -1.54
N GLY A 128 -10.67 -1.27 -2.52
CA GLY A 128 -9.26 -1.47 -2.82
C GLY A 128 -9.03 -2.45 -3.97
N TYR A 129 -7.79 -2.88 -4.11
CA TYR A 129 -7.41 -3.95 -5.03
C TYR A 129 -6.36 -4.87 -4.41
N ARG A 130 -6.36 -6.11 -4.88
CA ARG A 130 -5.31 -7.09 -4.61
C ARG A 130 -5.00 -7.84 -5.90
N VAL A 131 -3.75 -7.78 -6.33
CA VAL A 131 -3.29 -8.43 -7.55
C VAL A 131 -2.03 -9.23 -7.22
N SER A 132 -2.08 -10.52 -7.49
CA SER A 132 -0.90 -11.40 -7.47
C SER A 132 -0.45 -11.63 -8.91
N GLN A 133 0.81 -11.33 -9.22
CA GLN A 133 1.43 -11.50 -10.54
C GLN A 133 2.82 -12.14 -10.36
N GLY A 134 2.90 -13.46 -10.60
CA GLY A 134 4.15 -14.20 -10.46
C GLY A 134 4.71 -14.11 -9.03
N ILE A 135 5.86 -13.45 -8.90
CA ILE A 135 6.57 -13.26 -7.62
C ILE A 135 6.14 -12.00 -6.84
N TYR A 136 5.21 -11.21 -7.39
CA TYR A 136 4.76 -9.96 -6.77
C TYR A 136 3.33 -10.09 -6.23
N VAL A 137 3.12 -9.55 -5.04
CA VAL A 137 1.80 -9.30 -4.46
C VAL A 137 1.63 -7.79 -4.31
N LYS A 138 0.66 -7.23 -5.03
CA LYS A 138 0.29 -5.82 -4.94
C LYS A 138 -1.06 -5.69 -4.26
N MET A 139 -1.14 -4.74 -3.33
CA MET A 139 -2.33 -4.46 -2.56
C MET A 139 -2.46 -2.95 -2.37
N GLY A 140 -3.69 -2.44 -2.48
CA GLY A 140 -3.98 -1.04 -2.22
C GLY A 140 -5.36 -0.87 -1.61
N GLY A 141 -5.48 -0.01 -0.60
CA GLY A 141 -6.74 0.38 0.03
C GLY A 141 -7.09 1.82 -0.29
N PHE A 142 -8.37 2.08 -0.53
CA PHE A 142 -8.92 3.42 -0.69
C PHE A 142 -9.71 3.80 0.57
N PHE A 143 -9.24 4.81 1.30
CA PHE A 143 -9.94 5.36 2.44
C PHE A 143 -10.90 6.49 1.99
N PRO A 144 -12.21 6.38 2.28
CA PRO A 144 -13.18 7.43 1.99
C PRO A 144 -12.83 8.77 2.64
N LYS A 145 -13.24 9.86 2.01
CA LYS A 145 -13.03 11.24 2.47
C LYS A 145 -13.67 11.58 3.82
N SER A 146 -14.66 10.80 4.23
CA SER A 146 -15.32 10.97 5.53
C SER A 146 -14.47 10.45 6.70
N ILE A 147 -13.37 9.76 6.42
CA ILE A 147 -12.48 9.20 7.43
C ILE A 147 -11.45 10.26 7.80
N ALA A 148 -11.34 10.54 9.11
CA ALA A 148 -10.35 11.47 9.63
C ALA A 148 -8.92 11.02 9.28
N THR A 149 -8.00 11.95 9.09
CA THR A 149 -6.59 11.62 8.88
C THR A 149 -6.00 10.98 10.14
N ALA A 150 -5.31 9.86 9.97
CA ALA A 150 -4.54 9.26 11.03
C ALA A 150 -3.25 10.08 11.24
N ASN A 151 -3.00 10.49 12.48
CA ASN A 151 -1.80 11.19 12.89
C ASN A 151 -0.91 10.28 13.74
N VAL A 152 0.40 10.46 13.61
CA VAL A 152 1.43 9.93 14.50
C VAL A 152 1.87 11.02 15.47
#